data_AF-A0A3D4XER9-F1
#
_entry.id   AF-A0A3D4XER9-F1
#
_cell.length_a   1.000
_cell.length_b   1.000
_cell.length_c   1.000
_cell.angle_alpha   90.00
_cell.angle_beta   90.00
_cell.angle_gamma   90.00
#
_symmetry.space_group_name_H-M   'P 1'
#
loop_
_entity.id
_entity.type
_entity.pdbx_description
1 polymer ?
#
loop_
_entity_poly.entity_id
_entity_poly.type
_entity_poly.pdbx_seq_one_letter_code
_entity_poly.pdbx_strand_id
1 'polypeptide(L)' 'MKIYEELKARGLIAQVTDEDVVRELVNNGKAVFYIGFDPTADSLHVGHFMALCLMKRLQ' A
#
# COMPACT_ATOMS: atom_id res chain seq x y z
N MET A 1 7.91 -10.92 10.95
CA MET A 1 8.03 -10.44 9.55
C MET A 1 7.70 -8.95 9.57
N LYS A 2 8.48 -8.09 8.91
CA LYS A 2 8.16 -6.65 8.85
C LYS A 2 7.13 -6.38 7.73
N ILE A 3 6.57 -5.18 7.70
CA ILE A 3 5.42 -4.83 6.85
C ILE A 3 5.74 -5.05 5.37
N TYR A 4 6.89 -4.56 4.89
CA TYR A 4 7.26 -4.66 3.48
C TYR A 4 7.30 -6.13 2.99
N GLU A 5 7.84 -7.01 3.81
CA GLU A 5 8.00 -8.43 3.56
C GLU A 5 6.65 -9.15 3.55
N GLU A 6 5.70 -8.71 4.39
CA GLU A 6 4.32 -9.16 4.32
C GLU A 6 3.64 -8.78 3.00
N LEU A 7 3.83 -7.54 2.55
CA LEU A 7 3.25 -7.07 1.29
C LEU A 7 3.82 -7.87 0.10
N LYS A 8 5.13 -8.15 0.10
CA LYS A 8 5.78 -8.99 -0.91
C LYS A 8 5.27 -10.43 -0.88
N ALA A 9 5.19 -11.05 0.31
CA ALA A 9 4.70 -12.42 0.47
C ALA A 9 3.23 -12.60 0.06
N ARG A 10 2.41 -11.56 0.19
CA ARG A 10 1.01 -11.54 -0.26
C ARG A 10 0.83 -11.17 -1.73
N GLY A 11 1.90 -10.87 -2.47
CA GLY A 11 1.82 -10.43 -3.87
C GLY A 11 1.19 -9.05 -4.05
N LEU A 12 1.26 -8.18 -3.04
CA LEU A 12 0.67 -6.83 -3.06
C LEU A 12 1.61 -5.76 -3.63
N ILE A 13 2.82 -6.14 -4.05
CA ILE A 13 3.80 -5.25 -4.68
C ILE A 13 3.93 -5.66 -6.14
N ALA A 14 3.41 -4.82 -7.02
CA ALA A 14 3.59 -4.99 -8.47
C ALA A 14 4.91 -4.36 -8.94
N GLN A 15 5.17 -3.12 -8.54
CA GLN A 15 6.38 -2.36 -8.89
C GLN A 15 6.75 -1.44 -7.72
N VAL A 16 8.04 -1.12 -7.64
CA VAL A 16 8.60 -0.17 -6.68
C VAL A 16 9.71 0.61 -7.38
N THR A 17 9.86 1.89 -7.05
CA THR A 17 10.88 2.76 -7.65
C THR A 17 12.28 2.37 -7.21
N ASP A 18 12.48 2.24 -5.90
CA ASP A 18 13.70 1.77 -5.25
C ASP A 18 13.29 0.84 -4.11
N GLU A 19 13.60 -0.45 -4.25
CA GLU A 19 13.15 -1.47 -3.29
C GLU A 19 13.77 -1.27 -1.91
N ASP A 20 15.05 -0.90 -1.82
CA ASP A 20 15.74 -0.80 -0.53
C ASP A 20 15.31 0.46 0.24
N VAL A 21 15.21 1.60 -0.44
CA VAL A 21 14.75 2.87 0.17
C VAL A 21 13.30 2.76 0.62
N VAL A 22 12.41 2.19 -0.21
CA VAL A 22 10.98 2.04 0.15
C VAL A 22 10.81 1.02 1.27
N ARG A 23 11.55 -0.09 1.25
CA ARG A 23 11.53 -1.09 2.33
C ARG A 23 11.91 -0.45 3.66
N GLU A 24 12.97 0.36 3.68
CA GLU A 24 13.40 1.07 4.88
C GLU A 24 12.33 2.05 5.37
N LEU A 25 11.78 2.89 4.49
CA LEU A 25 10.74 3.87 4.83
C LEU A 25 9.50 3.21 5.45
N VAL A 26 8.98 2.16 4.81
CA VAL A 26 7.80 1.42 5.26
C VAL A 26 8.07 0.74 6.60
N ASN A 27 9.22 0.06 6.72
CA ASN A 27 9.55 -0.69 7.93
C ASN A 27 9.95 0.18 9.11
N ASN A 28 10.36 1.43 8.88
CA ASN A 28 10.67 2.40 9.93
C ASN A 28 9.41 3.12 10.46
N GLY A 29 8.22 2.84 9.92
CA GLY A 29 6.94 3.35 10.43
C GLY A 29 6.74 4.87 10.30
N LYS A 30 7.55 5.54 9.48
CA LYS A 30 7.51 6.99 9.25
C LYS A 30 7.03 7.37 7.85
N ALA A 31 6.60 6.39 7.07
CA ALA A 31 6.14 6.62 5.71
C ALA A 31 4.83 7.43 5.73
N VAL A 32 4.90 8.69 5.28
CA VAL A 32 3.72 9.47 4.92
C VAL A 32 3.38 9.12 3.48
N PHE A 33 2.17 8.61 3.24
CA PHE A 33 1.73 8.16 1.92
C PHE A 33 0.32 8.65 1.62
N TYR A 34 -0.05 8.59 0.35
CA TYR A 34 -1.42 8.84 -0.11
C TYR A 34 -1.82 7.82 -1.17
N ILE A 35 -3.13 7.60 -1.30
CA ILE A 35 -3.73 6.89 -2.43
C ILE A 35 -4.85 7.77 -2.95
N GLY A 36 -4.86 8.02 -4.26
CA GLY A 36 -5.92 8.77 -4.91
C GLY A 36 -7.11 7.88 -5.28
N PHE A 37 -8.32 8.42 -5.11
CA PHE A 37 -9.56 7.83 -5.62
C PHE A 37 -10.33 8.90 -6.36
N ASP A 38 -10.59 8.69 -7.64
CA ASP A 38 -11.43 9.60 -8.42
C ASP A 38 -12.91 9.23 -8.25
N PRO A 39 -13.83 10.20 -8.06
CA PRO A 39 -15.25 9.95 -7.89
C PRO A 39 -15.92 9.62 -9.22
N THR A 40 -15.65 8.43 -9.76
CA THR A 40 -16.18 7.97 -11.06
C THR A 40 -17.59 7.38 -10.96
N ALA A 41 -18.12 7.19 -9.75
CA ALA A 41 -19.45 6.66 -9.46
C ALA A 41 -19.97 7.21 -8.11
N ASP A 42 -21.21 6.89 -7.77
CA ASP A 42 -21.85 7.26 -6.49
C ASP A 42 -21.30 6.47 -5.28
N SER A 43 -20.61 5.35 -5.53
CA SER A 43 -20.04 4.51 -4.48
C SER A 43 -18.79 3.76 -4.97
N LEU A 44 -17.93 3.40 -4.02
CA LEU A 44 -16.83 2.47 -4.27
C LEU A 44 -17.37 1.03 -4.33
N HIS A 45 -16.78 0.22 -5.21
CA HIS A 45 -16.99 -1.23 -5.25
C HIS A 45 -15.75 -2.02 -4.82
N VAL A 46 -15.85 -3.36 -4.79
CA VAL A 46 -14.80 -4.29 -4.34
C VAL A 46 -13.41 -4.09 -4.99
N GLY A 47 -13.35 -3.60 -6.23
CA GLY A 47 -12.08 -3.24 -6.89
C GLY A 47 -11.19 -2.27 -6.09
N HIS A 48 -11.78 -1.39 -5.28
CA HIS A 48 -11.05 -0.43 -4.44
C HIS A 48 -10.57 -1.02 -3.11
N PHE A 49 -11.09 -2.20 -2.73
CA PHE A 49 -10.85 -2.80 -1.42
C PHE A 49 -9.37 -3.12 -1.19
N MET A 50 -8.65 -3.54 -2.23
CA MET A 50 -7.21 -3.81 -2.15
C MET A 50 -6.42 -2.57 -1.70
N ALA A 51 -6.70 -1.41 -2.30
CA ALA A 51 -6.04 -0.16 -1.95
C ALA A 51 -6.36 0.27 -0.52
N LEU A 52 -7.64 0.19 -0.11
CA LEU A 52 -8.07 0.50 1.26
C LEU A 52 -7.41 -0.42 2.30
N CYS A 53 -7.30 -1.72 2.01
CA CYS A 53 -6.59 -2.66 2.87
C CYS A 53 -5.09 -2.33 2.97
N LEU A 54 -4.45 -1.88 1.88
CA LEU A 54 -3.07 -1.43 1.92
C LEU A 54 -2.91 -0.18 2.81
N MET A 55 -3.80 0.80 2.69
CA MET A 55 -3.78 1.99 3.58
C MET A 55 -3.88 1.57 5.04
N LYS A 56 -4.77 0.62 5.37
CA LYS A 56 -4.95 0.15 6.74
C LYS A 56 -3.72 -0.60 7.31
N ARG A 57 -2.94 -1.24 6.45
CA ARG A 57 -1.70 -1.97 6.83
C ARG A 57 -0.52 -1.03 7.07
N LEU A 58 -0.52 0.13 6.43
CA LEU A 58 0.53 1.15 6.54
C LEU A 58 0.20 2.24 7.59
N GLN A 59 -1.00 2.21 8.17
CA GLN A 59 -1.42 3.00 9.33
C GLN A 59 -0.90 2.37 10.62
#